data_AF-A0A968RZQ0-F1
#
_entry.id   AF-A0A968RZQ0-F1
#
_cell.length_a   1.000
_cell.length_b   1.000
_cell.length_c   1.000
_cell.angle_alpha   90.00
_cell.angle_beta   90.00
_cell.angle_gamma   90.00
#
_symmetry.space_group_name_H-M   'P 1'
#
loop_
_entity.id
_entity.type
_entity.pdbx_description
1 polymer ?
#
loop_
_entity_poly.entity_id
_entity_poly.type
_entity_poly.pdbx_seq_one_letter_code
_entity_poly.pdbx_strand_id
1 'polypeptide(L)'
;MMPTLMLFAAVNLREVVIVYLLTLSMFFLVSWHSNKKNIHLVLSLLLALLGGAFHTGLILSLIVSFAILFASRFIQYFIKFLFTRKTVLLSLLRYMVIFAAVVFLATLVVLSGWGLSRLGGDISNLSAEQVIQVQQRFEDSDAKYLINLRATSLFDFVWQAPIRLIFFLFTPFPWQIRGITDLVSQIDVLVNVYLAVSLYKSRQLIASKPAAQALVVILISCILVFATSTSNSGNALRHRSKFSPIAICLLASPDSRERVEKFKQIRFYRRNVES
;
A
#
# COMPACT_ATOMS: atom_id res chain seq x y z
N MET A 1 -8.52 17.04 0.61
CA MET A 1 -7.56 16.32 -0.25
C MET A 1 -6.15 16.61 0.27
N MET A 2 -5.16 15.74 0.05
CA MET A 2 -3.79 16.03 0.49
C MET A 2 -3.19 17.17 -0.35
N PRO A 3 -2.57 18.20 0.26
CA PRO A 3 -1.94 19.31 -0.46
C PRO A 3 -0.97 18.83 -1.54
N THR A 4 -0.17 17.80 -1.24
CA THR A 4 0.79 17.26 -2.20
C THR A 4 0.14 16.66 -3.45
N LEU A 5 -1.04 16.05 -3.33
CA LEU A 5 -1.76 15.52 -4.50
C LEU A 5 -2.28 16.63 -5.42
N MET A 6 -2.70 17.77 -4.85
CA MET A 6 -3.12 18.93 -5.63
C MET A 6 -1.94 19.55 -6.36
N LEU A 7 -0.79 19.64 -5.71
CA LEU A 7 0.45 20.12 -6.32
C LEU A 7 0.90 19.24 -7.49
N PHE A 8 0.87 17.91 -7.34
CA PHE A 8 1.28 17.00 -8.41
C PHE A 8 0.27 16.90 -9.56
N ALA A 9 -1.02 17.09 -9.27
CA ALA A 9 -2.05 17.22 -10.31
C ALA A 9 -1.80 18.45 -11.19
N ALA A 10 -1.32 19.55 -10.61
CA ALA A 10 -1.03 20.78 -11.36
C ALA A 10 0.23 20.68 -12.25
N VAL A 11 1.20 19.83 -11.89
CA VAL A 11 2.51 19.73 -12.60
C VAL A 11 2.54 18.55 -13.60
N ASN A 12 1.40 17.90 -13.86
CA ASN A 12 1.24 16.79 -14.82
C ASN A 12 2.34 15.71 -14.74
N LEU A 13 2.61 15.26 -13.52
CA LEU A 13 3.63 14.26 -13.25
C LEU A 13 3.11 12.83 -13.49
N ARG A 14 3.99 11.90 -13.89
CA ARG A 14 3.69 10.45 -14.04
C ARG A 14 3.01 9.86 -12.79
N GLU A 15 3.25 10.47 -11.63
CA GLU A 15 2.67 10.13 -10.34
C GLU A 15 1.13 10.23 -10.34
N VAL A 16 0.53 11.16 -11.09
CA VAL A 16 -0.94 11.32 -11.18
C VAL A 16 -1.57 10.12 -11.89
N VAL A 17 -0.96 9.67 -12.99
CA VAL A 17 -1.40 8.48 -13.74
C VAL A 17 -1.35 7.24 -12.86
N ILE A 18 -0.27 7.06 -12.09
CA ILE A 18 -0.13 5.95 -11.14
C ILE A 18 -1.26 5.97 -10.11
N VAL A 19 -1.54 7.14 -9.52
CA VAL A 19 -2.59 7.28 -8.48
C VAL A 19 -3.98 7.00 -9.06
N TYR A 20 -4.26 7.49 -10.26
CA TYR A 20 -5.52 7.23 -10.94
C TYR A 20 -5.72 5.73 -11.21
N LEU A 21 -4.73 5.08 -11.84
CA LEU A 21 -4.79 3.65 -12.17
C LEU A 21 -4.91 2.77 -10.91
N LEU A 22 -4.17 3.11 -9.86
CA LEU A 22 -4.22 2.39 -8.59
C LEU A 22 -5.59 2.55 -7.90
N THR A 23 -6.15 3.76 -7.91
CA THR A 23 -7.48 4.02 -7.32
C THR A 23 -8.58 3.31 -8.10
N LEU A 24 -8.52 3.34 -9.43
CA LEU A 24 -9.49 2.63 -10.28
C LEU A 24 -9.38 1.10 -10.12
N SER A 25 -8.16 0.58 -10.01
CA SER A 25 -7.92 -0.83 -9.69
C SER A 25 -8.62 -1.25 -8.38
N MET A 26 -8.55 -0.39 -7.36
CA MET A 26 -9.19 -0.64 -6.06
C MET A 26 -10.71 -0.56 -6.13
N PHE A 27 -11.23 0.40 -6.88
CA PHE A 27 -12.67 0.50 -7.13
C PHE A 27 -13.21 -0.81 -7.72
N PHE A 28 -12.53 -1.37 -8.72
CA PHE A 28 -12.91 -2.65 -9.30
C PHE A 28 -12.68 -3.83 -8.35
N LEU A 29 -11.64 -3.81 -7.51
CA LEU A 29 -11.43 -4.83 -6.48
C LEU A 29 -12.59 -4.90 -5.48
N VAL A 30 -13.02 -3.74 -4.99
CA VAL A 30 -14.17 -3.62 -4.08
C VAL A 30 -15.45 -4.03 -4.80
N SER A 31 -15.62 -3.59 -6.05
CA SER A 31 -16.79 -3.94 -6.88
C SER A 31 -16.86 -5.43 -7.20
N TRP A 32 -15.74 -6.14 -7.30
CA TRP A 32 -15.69 -7.59 -7.42
C TRP A 32 -16.19 -8.25 -6.14
N HIS A 33 -15.77 -7.75 -4.98
CA HIS A 33 -16.22 -8.29 -3.69
C HIS A 33 -17.73 -8.15 -3.47
N SER A 34 -18.33 -7.05 -3.94
CA SER A 34 -19.78 -6.81 -3.84
C SER A 34 -20.58 -7.59 -4.90
N ASN A 35 -20.18 -7.53 -6.17
CA ASN A 35 -20.99 -8.04 -7.28
C ASN A 35 -20.63 -9.46 -7.75
N LYS A 36 -19.51 -10.02 -7.27
CA LYS A 36 -18.95 -11.33 -7.67
C LYS A 36 -18.70 -11.52 -9.18
N LYS A 37 -18.77 -10.46 -9.98
CA LYS A 37 -18.49 -10.48 -11.42
C LYS A 37 -16.99 -10.58 -11.68
N ASN A 38 -16.55 -11.64 -12.36
CA ASN A 38 -15.13 -11.88 -12.66
C ASN A 38 -14.48 -10.76 -13.47
N ILE A 39 -15.24 -10.05 -14.32
CA ILE A 39 -14.72 -8.90 -15.09
C ILE A 39 -14.14 -7.81 -14.19
N HIS A 40 -14.74 -7.55 -13.02
CA HIS A 40 -14.21 -6.57 -12.07
C HIS A 40 -12.86 -7.01 -11.48
N LEU A 41 -12.66 -8.30 -11.24
CA LEU A 41 -11.36 -8.81 -10.79
C LEU A 41 -10.30 -8.64 -11.88
N VAL A 42 -10.63 -8.99 -13.13
CA VAL A 42 -9.72 -8.85 -14.27
C VAL A 42 -9.35 -7.38 -14.49
N LEU A 43 -10.33 -6.47 -14.49
CA LEU A 43 -10.07 -5.03 -14.61
C LEU A 43 -9.20 -4.51 -13.46
N SER A 44 -9.47 -4.93 -12.23
CA SER A 44 -8.64 -4.58 -11.08
C SER A 44 -7.17 -4.97 -11.28
N LEU A 45 -6.92 -6.20 -11.73
CA LEU A 45 -5.58 -6.73 -11.98
C LEU A 45 -4.87 -5.99 -13.11
N LEU A 46 -5.53 -5.81 -14.25
CA LEU A 46 -4.94 -5.13 -15.41
C LEU A 46 -4.57 -3.68 -15.09
N LEU A 47 -5.44 -2.95 -14.38
CA LEU A 47 -5.17 -1.58 -13.96
C LEU A 47 -4.05 -1.49 -12.93
N ALA A 48 -3.96 -2.45 -12.01
CA ALA A 48 -2.86 -2.53 -11.05
C ALA A 48 -1.51 -2.74 -11.76
N LEU A 49 -1.46 -3.69 -12.71
CA LEU A 49 -0.27 -3.97 -13.50
C LEU A 49 0.13 -2.78 -14.39
N LEU A 50 -0.85 -2.13 -15.02
CA LEU A 50 -0.63 -0.93 -15.82
C LEU A 50 -0.07 0.22 -14.96
N GLY A 51 -0.59 0.39 -13.74
CA GLY A 51 -0.02 1.34 -12.78
C GLY A 51 1.41 0.95 -12.36
N GLY A 52 1.65 -0.34 -12.15
CA GLY A 52 2.95 -0.92 -11.83
C GLY A 52 4.02 -0.66 -12.90
N ALA A 53 3.64 -0.66 -14.18
CA ALA A 53 4.56 -0.40 -15.29
C ALA A 53 5.29 0.96 -15.18
N PHE A 54 4.67 1.95 -14.52
CA PHE A 54 5.29 3.26 -14.30
C PHE A 54 6.22 3.32 -13.08
N HIS A 55 6.22 2.29 -12.22
CA HIS A 55 7.02 2.32 -10.99
C HIS A 55 7.35 0.93 -10.41
N THR A 56 8.65 0.60 -10.37
CA THR A 56 9.16 -0.69 -9.89
C THR A 56 8.69 -1.07 -8.49
N GLY A 57 8.70 -0.13 -7.54
CA GLY A 57 8.22 -0.40 -6.17
C GLY A 57 6.74 -0.82 -6.11
N LEU A 58 5.93 -0.39 -7.07
CA LEU A 58 4.52 -0.77 -7.13
C LEU A 58 4.35 -2.21 -7.61
N ILE A 59 5.16 -2.67 -8.57
CA ILE A 59 5.16 -4.08 -9.01
C ILE A 59 5.51 -5.00 -7.83
N LEU A 60 6.59 -4.72 -7.11
CA LEU A 60 6.98 -5.49 -5.93
C LEU A 60 5.86 -5.49 -4.87
N SER A 61 5.23 -4.33 -4.63
CA SER A 61 4.12 -4.22 -3.68
C SER A 61 2.92 -5.09 -4.09
N LEU A 62 2.61 -5.15 -5.38
CA LEU A 62 1.54 -5.99 -5.90
C LEU A 62 1.87 -7.48 -5.74
N ILE A 63 3.08 -7.90 -6.09
CA ILE A 63 3.54 -9.30 -5.92
C ILE A 63 3.37 -9.72 -4.45
N VAL A 64 3.88 -8.92 -3.51
CA VAL A 64 3.77 -9.20 -2.07
C VAL A 64 2.31 -9.26 -1.62
N SER A 65 1.49 -8.30 -2.05
CA SER A 65 0.06 -8.26 -1.72
C SER A 65 -0.69 -9.49 -2.22
N PHE A 66 -0.47 -9.86 -3.48
CA PHE A 66 -1.10 -11.03 -4.09
C PHE A 66 -0.64 -12.33 -3.45
N ALA A 67 0.64 -12.46 -3.09
CA ALA A 67 1.15 -13.63 -2.36
C ALA A 67 0.45 -13.79 -0.99
N ILE A 68 0.30 -12.71 -0.22
CA ILE A 68 -0.38 -12.73 1.08
C ILE A 68 -1.88 -13.08 0.92
N LEU A 69 -2.56 -12.43 -0.02
CA LEU A 69 -3.97 -12.71 -0.30
C LEU A 69 -4.19 -14.13 -0.80
N PHE A 70 -3.25 -14.65 -1.58
CA PHE A 70 -3.26 -16.02 -2.05
C PHE A 70 -3.07 -17.03 -0.93
N ALA A 71 -1.99 -16.90 -0.17
CA ALA A 71 -1.70 -17.80 0.95
C ALA A 71 -2.87 -17.85 1.94
N SER A 72 -3.42 -16.69 2.31
CA SER A 72 -4.54 -16.62 3.26
C SER A 72 -5.80 -17.33 2.75
N ARG A 73 -6.19 -17.15 1.48
CA ARG A 73 -7.36 -17.84 0.90
C ARG A 73 -7.09 -19.32 0.64
N PHE A 74 -5.89 -19.66 0.19
CA PHE A 74 -5.49 -21.06 0.00
C PHE A 74 -5.62 -21.84 1.31
N ILE A 75 -5.04 -21.32 2.40
CA ILE A 75 -5.14 -21.94 3.73
C ILE A 75 -6.61 -22.12 4.15
N GLN A 76 -7.46 -21.10 3.96
CA GLN A 76 -8.88 -21.19 4.28
C GLN A 76 -9.62 -22.28 3.49
N TYR A 77 -9.40 -22.36 2.18
CA TYR A 77 -10.04 -23.38 1.34
C TYR A 77 -9.45 -24.77 1.57
N PHE A 78 -8.15 -24.87 1.84
CA PHE A 78 -7.47 -26.13 2.17
C PHE A 78 -8.02 -26.73 3.47
N ILE A 79 -8.12 -25.93 4.53
CA ILE A 79 -8.76 -26.34 5.79
C ILE A 79 -10.19 -26.81 5.52
N LYS A 80 -11.00 -26.02 4.81
CA LYS A 80 -12.39 -26.42 4.47
C LYS A 80 -12.46 -27.70 3.64
N PHE A 81 -11.53 -27.92 2.73
CA PHE A 81 -11.46 -29.13 1.91
C PHE A 81 -11.20 -30.38 2.77
N LEU A 82 -10.34 -30.27 3.80
CA LEU A 82 -10.11 -31.37 4.75
C LEU A 82 -11.39 -31.79 5.48
N PHE A 83 -12.30 -30.86 5.75
CA PHE A 83 -13.55 -31.12 6.48
C PHE A 83 -14.80 -31.31 5.58
N THR A 84 -14.79 -30.86 4.31
CA THR A 84 -15.96 -30.88 3.41
C THR A 84 -15.54 -31.17 1.97
N ARG A 85 -15.62 -32.45 1.55
CA ARG A 85 -14.85 -32.96 0.39
C ARG A 85 -15.27 -32.48 -1.00
N LYS A 86 -16.56 -32.42 -1.35
CA LYS A 86 -16.97 -32.29 -2.78
C LYS A 86 -17.25 -30.85 -3.25
N THR A 87 -17.91 -30.02 -2.44
CA THR A 87 -18.29 -28.64 -2.85
C THR A 87 -17.15 -27.63 -2.82
N VAL A 88 -16.11 -27.88 -2.01
CA VAL A 88 -14.97 -26.95 -1.85
C VAL A 88 -13.92 -27.12 -2.95
N LEU A 89 -13.79 -28.33 -3.52
CA LEU A 89 -12.76 -28.65 -4.52
C LEU A 89 -12.89 -27.81 -5.79
N LEU A 90 -14.11 -27.67 -6.35
CA LEU A 90 -14.35 -26.83 -7.52
C LEU A 90 -14.03 -25.35 -7.25
N SER A 91 -14.32 -24.86 -6.04
CA SER A 91 -14.00 -23.49 -5.64
C SER A 91 -12.49 -23.28 -5.51
N LEU A 92 -11.77 -24.27 -4.96
CA LEU A 92 -10.32 -24.26 -4.85
C LEU A 92 -9.65 -24.31 -6.23
N LEU A 93 -10.09 -25.19 -7.12
CA LEU A 93 -9.57 -25.30 -8.49
C LEU A 93 -9.78 -24.00 -9.28
N ARG A 94 -10.99 -23.42 -9.23
CA ARG A 94 -11.26 -22.12 -9.85
C ARG A 94 -10.32 -21.04 -9.31
N TYR A 95 -10.05 -21.04 -8.01
CA TYR A 95 -9.14 -20.10 -7.38
C TYR A 95 -7.69 -20.31 -7.84
N MET A 96 -7.22 -21.56 -7.94
CA MET A 96 -5.89 -21.90 -8.46
C MET A 96 -5.71 -21.44 -9.91
N VAL A 97 -6.71 -21.64 -10.77
CA VAL A 97 -6.66 -21.20 -12.18
C VAL A 97 -6.55 -19.69 -12.28
N ILE A 98 -7.37 -18.94 -11.52
CA ILE A 98 -7.28 -17.48 -11.48
C ILE A 98 -5.89 -17.05 -11.00
N PHE A 99 -5.38 -17.66 -9.93
CA PHE A 99 -4.05 -17.33 -9.43
C PHE A 99 -2.94 -17.62 -10.43
N ALA A 100 -2.97 -18.78 -11.08
CA ALA A 100 -2.01 -19.14 -12.13
C ALA A 100 -2.03 -18.13 -13.28
N ALA A 101 -3.21 -17.67 -13.70
CA ALA A 101 -3.34 -16.63 -14.72
C ALA A 101 -2.74 -15.28 -14.27
N VAL A 102 -2.93 -14.88 -13.00
CA VAL A 102 -2.31 -13.68 -12.44
C VAL A 102 -0.80 -13.79 -12.38
N VAL A 103 -0.28 -14.92 -11.89
CA VAL A 103 1.16 -15.18 -11.81
C VAL A 103 1.77 -15.18 -13.22
N PHE A 104 1.14 -15.86 -14.17
CA PHE A 104 1.58 -15.86 -15.56
C PHE A 104 1.67 -14.44 -16.13
N LEU A 105 0.63 -13.62 -15.96
CA LEU A 105 0.62 -12.25 -16.45
C LEU A 105 1.67 -11.37 -15.76
N ALA A 106 1.84 -11.51 -14.44
CA ALA A 106 2.87 -10.82 -13.69
C ALA A 106 4.28 -11.22 -14.17
N THR A 107 4.51 -12.51 -14.43
CA THR A 107 5.76 -13.02 -14.99
C THR A 107 6.03 -12.43 -16.38
N LEU A 108 5.02 -12.33 -17.26
CA LEU A 108 5.19 -11.67 -18.56
C LEU A 108 5.64 -10.21 -18.43
N VAL A 109 5.02 -9.45 -17.50
CA VAL A 109 5.42 -8.06 -17.23
C VAL A 109 6.87 -8.01 -16.73
N VAL A 110 7.24 -8.89 -15.81
CA VAL A 110 8.59 -8.95 -15.24
C VAL A 110 9.64 -9.32 -16.30
N LEU A 111 9.37 -10.35 -17.13
CA LEU A 111 10.25 -10.79 -18.21
C LEU A 111 10.42 -9.75 -19.32
N SER A 112 9.40 -8.92 -19.55
CA SER A 112 9.51 -7.82 -20.51
C SER A 112 10.43 -6.69 -20.05
N GLY A 113 10.92 -6.72 -18.81
CA GLY A 113 11.69 -5.64 -18.18
C GLY A 113 10.86 -4.38 -17.90
N TRP A 114 9.57 -4.40 -18.22
CA TRP A 114 8.70 -3.25 -18.14
C TRP A 114 8.38 -2.92 -16.69
N GLY A 115 8.70 -1.69 -16.28
CA GLY A 115 8.64 -1.27 -14.88
C GLY A 115 9.80 -1.77 -14.01
N LEU A 116 10.81 -2.48 -14.55
CA LEU A 116 12.03 -2.89 -13.82
C LEU A 116 13.24 -1.96 -14.07
N SER A 117 13.04 -0.80 -14.69
CA SER A 117 14.13 0.13 -15.03
C SER A 117 15.00 0.56 -13.84
N ARG A 118 14.45 0.57 -12.62
CA ARG A 118 15.21 0.87 -11.39
C ARG A 118 16.10 -0.27 -10.90
N LEU A 119 15.89 -1.48 -11.41
CA LEU A 119 16.62 -2.71 -11.10
C LEU A 119 17.46 -3.21 -12.29
N GLY A 120 17.79 -2.31 -13.23
CA GLY A 120 18.57 -2.67 -14.42
C GLY A 120 17.77 -3.40 -15.50
N GLY A 121 16.43 -3.47 -15.38
CA GLY A 121 15.55 -4.07 -16.40
C GLY A 121 15.49 -5.59 -16.38
N ASP A 122 16.18 -6.24 -15.45
CA ASP A 122 16.21 -7.70 -15.33
C ASP A 122 15.86 -8.13 -13.89
N ILE A 123 15.21 -9.28 -13.78
CA ILE A 123 14.83 -9.97 -12.55
C ILE A 123 16.06 -10.69 -11.95
N SER A 124 17.04 -11.11 -12.77
CA SER A 124 18.29 -11.73 -12.30
C SER A 124 19.08 -10.83 -11.34
N ASN A 125 18.78 -9.54 -11.42
CA ASN A 125 19.31 -8.44 -10.63
C ASN A 125 18.51 -8.18 -9.33
N LEU A 126 17.40 -8.88 -9.07
CA LEU A 126 16.66 -8.80 -7.79
C LEU A 126 17.42 -9.52 -6.67
N SER A 127 18.53 -8.94 -6.23
CA SER A 127 19.27 -9.38 -5.05
C SER A 127 19.15 -8.35 -3.91
N ALA A 128 19.35 -8.80 -2.67
CA ALA A 128 19.35 -7.91 -1.51
C ALA A 128 20.39 -6.80 -1.66
N GLU A 129 21.53 -7.13 -2.27
CA GLU A 129 22.65 -6.25 -2.56
C GLU A 129 22.26 -5.15 -3.55
N GLN A 130 21.40 -5.43 -4.53
CA GLN A 130 20.93 -4.42 -5.45
C GLN A 130 19.90 -3.47 -4.84
N VAL A 131 19.01 -3.99 -3.99
CA VAL A 131 18.11 -3.13 -3.19
C VAL A 131 18.94 -2.19 -2.31
N ILE A 132 20.03 -2.71 -1.73
CA ILE A 132 21.01 -1.92 -0.98
C ILE A 132 21.71 -0.88 -1.89
N GLN A 133 22.11 -1.22 -3.11
CA GLN A 133 22.68 -0.24 -4.06
C GLN A 133 21.69 0.83 -4.51
N VAL A 134 20.42 0.47 -4.70
CA VAL A 134 19.36 1.44 -5.03
C VAL A 134 19.18 2.43 -3.88
N GLN A 135 19.22 1.98 -2.61
CA GLN A 135 19.19 2.87 -1.45
C GLN A 135 20.35 3.88 -1.48
N GLN A 136 21.54 3.43 -1.90
CA GLN A 136 22.76 4.24 -1.93
C GLN A 136 22.71 5.34 -2.99
N ARG A 137 22.07 5.08 -4.14
CA ARG A 137 21.92 6.09 -5.20
C ARG A 137 21.05 7.29 -4.83
N PHE A 138 20.26 7.19 -3.75
CA PHE A 138 19.47 8.29 -3.22
C PHE A 138 20.18 9.04 -2.07
N GLU A 139 21.44 8.67 -1.78
CA GLU A 139 22.34 9.31 -0.81
C GLU A 139 23.03 10.57 -1.35
N ASP A 140 22.48 11.33 -2.31
CA ASP A 140 23.09 12.60 -2.81
C ASP A 140 22.28 13.88 -2.58
N SER A 141 21.12 13.82 -1.90
CA SER A 141 20.28 15.00 -1.62
C SER A 141 20.45 15.59 -0.20
N ASP A 142 20.24 16.88 0.01
CA ASP A 142 20.25 17.48 1.36
C ASP A 142 19.16 16.93 2.32
N ALA A 143 18.13 16.24 1.83
CA ALA A 143 17.00 15.77 2.62
C ALA A 143 17.01 14.26 2.98
N LYS A 144 18.20 13.72 3.21
CA LYS A 144 18.42 12.32 3.64
C LYS A 144 17.95 12.06 5.06
N TYR A 145 17.57 10.82 5.32
CA TYR A 145 17.39 10.29 6.67
C TYR A 145 18.06 8.91 6.81
N LEU A 146 18.30 8.47 8.05
CA LEU A 146 18.90 7.16 8.37
C LEU A 146 20.26 6.90 7.71
N ILE A 147 21.09 7.95 7.54
CA ILE A 147 22.42 7.89 6.91
C ILE A 147 23.34 6.87 7.64
N ASN A 148 23.20 6.76 8.96
CA ASN A 148 23.98 5.83 9.79
C ASN A 148 23.38 4.41 9.86
N LEU A 149 22.23 4.17 9.21
CA LEU A 149 21.48 2.92 9.24
C LEU A 149 21.36 2.34 7.82
N ARG A 150 22.52 2.18 7.18
CA ARG A 150 22.63 1.55 5.85
C ARG A 150 22.50 0.03 6.01
N ALA A 151 21.60 -0.57 5.24
CA ALA A 151 21.48 -2.02 5.23
C ALA A 151 22.65 -2.60 4.44
N THR A 152 23.37 -3.57 5.02
CA THR A 152 24.46 -4.29 4.35
C THR A 152 24.16 -5.77 4.18
N SER A 153 23.13 -6.26 4.86
CA SER A 153 22.66 -7.64 4.84
C SER A 153 21.13 -7.74 4.83
N LEU A 154 20.60 -8.93 4.54
CA LEU A 154 19.17 -9.22 4.70
C LEU A 154 18.70 -9.07 6.15
N PHE A 155 19.56 -9.40 7.12
CA PHE A 155 19.26 -9.21 8.54
C PHE A 155 19.05 -7.73 8.87
N ASP A 156 19.94 -6.86 8.36
CA ASP A 156 19.80 -5.41 8.48
C ASP A 156 18.47 -4.92 7.94
N PHE A 157 18.08 -5.44 6.78
CA PHE A 157 16.84 -5.06 6.14
C PHE A 157 15.61 -5.38 7.01
N VAL A 158 15.59 -6.56 7.64
CA VAL A 158 14.48 -7.01 8.49
C VAL A 158 14.43 -6.21 9.79
N TRP A 159 15.55 -6.10 10.52
CA TRP A 159 15.53 -5.45 11.82
C TRP A 159 15.33 -3.92 11.70
N GLN A 160 15.82 -3.29 10.61
CA GLN A 160 15.63 -1.86 10.36
C GLN A 160 14.23 -1.52 9.82
N ALA A 161 13.45 -2.50 9.34
CA ALA A 161 12.16 -2.26 8.71
C ALA A 161 11.18 -1.43 9.58
N PRO A 162 11.05 -1.66 10.91
CA PRO A 162 10.19 -0.84 11.76
C PRO A 162 10.65 0.63 11.85
N ILE A 163 11.96 0.88 11.92
CA ILE A 163 12.52 2.23 11.97
C ILE A 163 12.27 2.94 10.64
N ARG A 164 12.58 2.27 9.52
CA ARG A 164 12.36 2.79 8.17
C ARG A 164 10.88 3.09 7.90
N LEU A 165 9.99 2.25 8.42
CA LEU A 165 8.54 2.47 8.36
C LEU A 165 8.13 3.80 9.03
N ILE A 166 8.63 4.06 10.24
CA ILE A 166 8.36 5.29 10.99
C ILE A 166 8.87 6.51 10.19
N PHE A 167 10.11 6.45 9.71
CA PHE A 167 10.69 7.54 8.93
C PHE A 167 9.93 7.78 7.63
N PHE A 168 9.57 6.74 6.88
CA PHE A 168 8.81 6.85 5.65
C PHE A 168 7.45 7.54 5.85
N LEU A 169 6.72 7.15 6.91
CA LEU A 169 5.38 7.66 7.18
C LEU A 169 5.39 9.08 7.77
N PHE A 170 6.38 9.40 8.61
CA PHE A 170 6.30 10.58 9.47
C PHE A 170 7.39 11.64 9.24
N THR A 171 8.32 11.45 8.30
CA THR A 171 9.32 12.47 7.94
C THR A 171 8.72 13.54 7.01
N PRO A 172 9.02 14.85 7.14
CA PRO A 172 9.91 15.43 8.15
C PRO A 172 9.28 15.40 9.55
N PHE A 173 10.13 15.18 10.55
CA PHE A 173 9.80 15.44 11.94
C PHE A 173 9.90 16.94 12.25
N PRO A 174 9.25 17.45 13.31
CA PRO A 174 9.27 18.87 13.65
C PRO A 174 10.68 19.48 13.76
N TRP A 175 11.67 18.70 14.23
CA TRP A 175 13.06 19.12 14.35
C TRP A 175 13.88 19.02 13.06
N GLN A 176 13.29 18.53 11.95
CA GLN A 176 13.94 18.43 10.63
C GLN A 176 13.51 19.54 9.67
N ILE A 177 12.64 20.46 10.11
CA ILE A 177 12.11 21.54 9.29
C ILE A 177 13.22 22.58 9.06
N ARG A 178 13.64 22.76 7.80
CA ARG A 178 14.69 23.70 7.41
C ARG A 178 14.18 24.86 6.55
N GLY A 179 12.93 24.83 6.12
CA GLY A 179 12.31 25.88 5.33
C GLY A 179 10.81 25.66 5.08
N ILE A 180 10.23 26.55 4.27
CA ILE A 180 8.79 26.57 3.96
C ILE A 180 8.32 25.26 3.30
N THR A 181 9.15 24.66 2.45
CA THR A 181 8.86 23.38 1.79
C THR A 181 8.71 22.22 2.77
N ASP A 182 9.55 22.18 3.81
CA ASP A 182 9.45 21.18 4.88
C ASP A 182 8.20 21.42 5.75
N LEU A 183 7.84 22.69 5.98
CA LEU A 183 6.64 23.07 6.74
C LEU A 183 5.36 22.64 6.01
N VAL A 184 5.27 22.83 4.70
CA VAL A 184 4.15 22.31 3.89
C VAL A 184 4.11 20.78 3.96
N SER A 185 5.27 20.13 3.86
CA SER A 185 5.38 18.67 3.95
C SER A 185 4.94 18.12 5.32
N GLN A 186 5.09 18.91 6.40
CA GLN A 186 4.63 18.56 7.75
C GLN A 186 3.10 18.50 7.83
N ILE A 187 2.38 19.34 7.09
CA ILE A 187 0.91 19.30 7.02
C ILE A 187 0.45 17.94 6.47
N ASP A 188 1.10 17.45 5.41
CA ASP A 188 0.83 16.12 4.86
C ASP A 188 1.15 15.00 5.86
N VAL A 189 2.19 15.16 6.68
CA VAL A 189 2.49 14.22 7.78
C VAL A 189 1.34 14.20 8.80
N LEU A 190 0.82 15.35 9.21
CA LEU A 190 -0.31 15.41 10.15
C LEU A 190 -1.56 14.72 9.58
N VAL A 191 -1.84 14.88 8.29
CA VAL A 191 -2.93 14.15 7.62
C VAL A 191 -2.66 12.64 7.64
N ASN A 192 -1.43 12.20 7.38
CA ASN A 192 -1.07 10.77 7.46
C ASN A 192 -1.20 10.22 8.88
N VAL A 193 -0.81 10.96 9.91
CA VAL A 193 -1.02 10.59 11.32
C VAL A 193 -2.51 10.43 11.61
N TYR A 194 -3.34 11.39 11.17
CA TYR A 194 -4.79 11.31 11.32
C TYR A 194 -5.37 10.05 10.64
N LEU A 195 -4.94 9.76 9.40
CA LEU A 195 -5.38 8.57 8.66
C LEU A 195 -4.94 7.28 9.38
N ALA A 196 -3.70 7.19 9.82
CA ALA A 196 -3.18 6.02 10.53
C ALA A 196 -3.96 5.75 11.84
N VAL A 197 -4.18 6.78 12.65
CA VAL A 197 -4.97 6.67 13.89
C VAL A 197 -6.42 6.27 13.59
N SER A 198 -7.02 6.84 12.54
CA SER A 198 -8.40 6.53 12.13
C SER A 198 -8.55 5.10 11.63
N LEU A 199 -7.56 4.59 10.88
CA LEU A 199 -7.51 3.19 10.43
C LEU A 199 -7.37 2.24 11.61
N TYR A 200 -6.48 2.55 12.57
CA TYR A 200 -6.29 1.75 13.78
C TYR A 200 -7.57 1.68 14.63
N LYS A 201 -8.28 2.80 14.78
CA LYS A 201 -9.59 2.85 15.47
C LYS A 201 -10.67 2.07 14.72
N SER A 202 -10.58 1.99 13.40
CA SER A 202 -11.56 1.28 12.55
C SER A 202 -11.21 -0.18 12.26
N ARG A 203 -10.16 -0.73 12.88
CA ARG A 203 -9.62 -2.07 12.57
C ARG A 203 -10.63 -3.21 12.66
N GLN A 204 -11.57 -3.15 13.60
CA GLN A 204 -12.60 -4.20 13.76
C GLN A 204 -13.58 -4.20 12.58
N LEU A 205 -13.97 -3.02 12.09
CA LEU A 205 -14.83 -2.90 10.89
C LEU A 205 -14.09 -3.35 9.63
N ILE A 206 -12.81 -2.99 9.52
CA ILE A 206 -11.98 -3.42 8.40
C ILE A 206 -11.88 -4.95 8.41
N ALA A 207 -11.67 -5.54 9.58
CA ALA A 207 -11.56 -6.98 9.75
C ALA A 207 -12.87 -7.73 9.43
N SER A 208 -14.04 -7.10 9.52
CA SER A 208 -15.31 -7.76 9.19
C SER A 208 -15.62 -7.80 7.69
N LYS A 209 -14.95 -6.96 6.88
CA LYS A 209 -15.22 -6.82 5.44
C LYS A 209 -14.06 -7.38 4.62
N PRO A 210 -14.25 -8.48 3.86
CA PRO A 210 -13.17 -9.08 3.06
C PRO A 210 -12.54 -8.12 2.02
N ALA A 211 -13.31 -7.18 1.48
CA ALA A 211 -12.79 -6.15 0.58
C ALA A 211 -11.85 -5.17 1.30
N ALA A 212 -12.20 -4.76 2.52
CA ALA A 212 -11.39 -3.85 3.32
C ALA A 212 -10.10 -4.52 3.81
N GLN A 213 -10.17 -5.81 4.18
CA GLN A 213 -8.99 -6.62 4.47
C GLN A 213 -8.02 -6.64 3.28
N ALA A 214 -8.53 -6.87 2.06
CA ALA A 214 -7.69 -6.88 0.85
C ALA A 214 -7.01 -5.53 0.61
N LEU A 215 -7.75 -4.42 0.75
CA LEU A 215 -7.18 -3.07 0.64
C LEU A 215 -6.12 -2.78 1.71
N VAL A 216 -6.29 -3.26 2.95
CA VAL A 216 -5.27 -3.12 4.00
C VAL A 216 -4.01 -3.92 3.68
N VAL A 217 -4.14 -5.15 3.18
CA VAL A 217 -2.98 -5.94 2.73
C VAL A 217 -2.21 -5.20 1.63
N ILE A 218 -2.92 -4.62 0.66
CA ILE A 218 -2.32 -3.81 -0.41
C ILE A 218 -1.62 -2.58 0.17
N LEU A 219 -2.30 -1.83 1.05
CA LEU A 219 -1.76 -0.63 1.67
C LEU A 219 -0.48 -0.92 2.48
N ILE A 220 -0.50 -1.96 3.32
CA ILE A 220 0.65 -2.34 4.15
C ILE A 220 1.81 -2.81 3.27
N SER A 221 1.55 -3.61 2.24
CA SER A 221 2.60 -4.08 1.31
C SER A 221 3.26 -2.91 0.58
N CYS A 222 2.46 -1.95 0.09
CA CYS A 222 2.97 -0.72 -0.49
C CYS A 222 3.81 0.07 0.50
N ILE A 223 3.33 0.27 1.73
CA ILE A 223 4.08 1.01 2.74
C ILE A 223 5.42 0.31 3.05
N LEU A 224 5.45 -1.01 3.21
CA LEU A 224 6.66 -1.76 3.55
C LEU A 224 7.71 -1.74 2.42
N VAL A 225 7.29 -1.98 1.18
CA VAL A 225 8.21 -1.98 0.03
C VAL A 225 8.81 -0.59 -0.19
N PHE A 226 8.01 0.47 -0.06
CA PHE A 226 8.50 1.83 -0.26
C PHE A 226 9.28 2.36 0.94
N ALA A 227 8.91 2.01 2.17
CA ALA A 227 9.69 2.36 3.35
C ALA A 227 11.10 1.76 3.31
N THR A 228 11.21 0.54 2.81
CA THR A 228 12.52 -0.13 2.69
C THR A 228 13.32 0.34 1.49
N SER A 229 12.68 0.89 0.46
CA SER A 229 13.35 1.35 -0.77
C SER A 229 13.70 2.84 -0.77
N THR A 230 13.28 3.62 0.23
CA THR A 230 13.48 5.08 0.27
C THR A 230 14.33 5.52 1.45
N SER A 231 15.17 6.55 1.24
CA SER A 231 16.08 7.14 2.23
C SER A 231 16.08 8.69 2.21
N ASN A 232 15.17 9.29 1.44
CA ASN A 232 15.03 10.74 1.26
C ASN A 232 13.59 11.18 1.60
N SER A 233 13.44 12.31 2.31
CA SER A 233 12.14 12.80 2.78
C SER A 233 11.20 13.24 1.65
N GLY A 234 11.72 13.87 0.59
CA GLY A 234 10.94 14.28 -0.58
C GLY A 234 10.43 13.10 -1.41
N ASN A 235 11.24 12.04 -1.56
CA ASN A 235 10.81 10.78 -2.16
C ASN A 235 9.76 10.10 -1.28
N ALA A 236 9.98 10.01 0.03
CA ALA A 236 9.00 9.47 0.97
C ALA A 236 7.66 10.21 0.86
N LEU A 237 7.68 11.54 0.76
CA LEU A 237 6.49 12.38 0.54
C LEU A 237 5.75 12.03 -0.77
N ARG A 238 6.49 11.92 -1.89
CA ARG A 238 5.92 11.54 -3.20
C ARG A 238 5.36 10.13 -3.24
N HIS A 239 5.94 9.21 -2.47
CA HIS A 239 5.53 7.82 -2.42
C HIS A 239 4.31 7.63 -1.53
N ARG A 240 4.30 8.20 -0.32
CA ARG A 240 3.14 8.11 0.58
C ARG A 240 1.88 8.73 -0.01
N SER A 241 2.01 9.85 -0.73
CA SER A 241 0.85 10.51 -1.35
C SER A 241 0.12 9.61 -2.35
N LYS A 242 0.80 8.62 -2.95
CA LYS A 242 0.18 7.66 -3.87
C LYS A 242 -0.79 6.71 -3.19
N PHE A 243 -0.59 6.45 -1.89
CA PHE A 243 -1.33 5.45 -1.13
C PHE A 243 -2.39 6.06 -0.22
N SER A 244 -2.39 7.38 -0.05
CA SER A 244 -3.39 8.10 0.73
C SER A 244 -4.82 7.92 0.23
N PRO A 245 -5.10 7.83 -1.10
CA PRO A 245 -6.44 7.49 -1.58
C PRO A 245 -6.95 6.15 -1.05
N ILE A 246 -6.07 5.15 -0.90
CA ILE A 246 -6.43 3.83 -0.33
C ILE A 246 -6.90 3.98 1.11
N ALA A 247 -6.14 4.72 1.92
CA ALA A 247 -6.46 5.00 3.31
C ALA A 247 -7.78 5.77 3.44
N ILE A 248 -8.03 6.74 2.55
CA ILE A 248 -9.28 7.50 2.50
C ILE A 248 -10.44 6.58 2.12
N CYS A 249 -10.31 5.73 1.10
CA CYS A 249 -11.35 4.78 0.69
C CYS A 249 -11.74 3.82 1.83
N LEU A 250 -10.75 3.32 2.57
CA LEU A 250 -10.98 2.47 3.75
C LEU A 250 -11.81 3.18 4.83
N LEU A 251 -11.61 4.49 5.00
CA LEU A 251 -12.32 5.30 5.97
C LEU A 251 -13.65 5.87 5.45
N ALA A 252 -13.83 6.01 4.14
CA ALA A 252 -15.02 6.60 3.54
C ALA A 252 -16.25 5.66 3.51
N SER A 253 -16.12 4.41 3.98
CA SER A 253 -17.24 3.46 4.07
C SER A 253 -18.36 4.04 4.97
N PRO A 254 -19.64 4.06 4.55
CA PRO A 254 -20.74 4.73 5.25
C PRO A 254 -20.84 4.44 6.77
N ASP A 255 -20.56 3.21 7.19
CA ASP A 255 -20.58 2.79 8.60
C ASP A 255 -19.55 3.52 9.50
N SER A 256 -18.51 4.13 8.92
CA SER A 256 -17.54 4.92 9.69
C SER A 256 -18.11 6.27 10.12
N ARG A 257 -19.00 6.87 9.31
CA ARG A 257 -19.67 8.15 9.60
C ARG A 257 -20.67 8.01 10.74
N GLU A 258 -21.45 6.92 10.72
CA GLU A 258 -22.40 6.59 11.77
C GLU A 258 -21.73 6.42 13.14
N ARG A 259 -20.47 5.95 13.16
CA ARG A 259 -19.66 5.85 14.39
C ARG A 259 -19.10 7.17 14.88
N VAL A 260 -18.69 8.10 14.02
CA VAL A 260 -18.23 9.42 14.49
C VAL A 260 -19.37 10.11 15.23
N GLU A 261 -20.59 9.98 14.72
CA GLU A 261 -21.78 10.52 15.38
C GLU A 261 -22.15 9.76 16.66
N LYS A 262 -22.12 8.42 16.67
CA LYS A 262 -22.33 7.65 17.92
C LYS A 262 -21.25 7.92 18.98
N PHE A 263 -19.98 8.07 18.60
CA PHE A 263 -18.90 8.34 19.55
C PHE A 263 -18.97 9.77 20.11
N LYS A 264 -19.39 10.75 19.30
CA LYS A 264 -19.72 12.11 19.77
C LYS A 264 -20.88 12.08 20.77
N GLN A 265 -21.94 11.32 20.48
CA GLN A 265 -23.08 11.17 21.37
C GLN A 265 -22.69 10.54 22.72
N ILE A 266 -21.90 9.47 22.73
CA ILE A 266 -21.43 8.82 23.97
C ILE A 266 -20.54 9.77 24.79
N ARG A 267 -19.67 10.55 24.14
CA ARG A 267 -18.78 11.49 24.82
C ARG A 267 -19.52 12.72 25.36
N PHE A 268 -20.54 13.19 24.64
CA PHE A 268 -21.45 14.25 25.09
C PHE A 268 -22.26 13.79 26.31
N TYR A 269 -22.81 12.56 26.26
CA TYR A 269 -23.55 11.98 27.37
C TYR A 269 -22.69 11.86 28.64
N ARG A 270 -21.44 11.35 28.53
CA ARG A 270 -20.54 11.29 29.70
C ARG A 270 -20.21 12.67 30.29
N ARG A 271 -20.04 13.71 29.46
CA ARG A 271 -19.74 15.06 29.94
C ARG A 271 -20.88 15.70 30.73
N ASN A 272 -22.12 15.38 30.39
CA ASN A 272 -23.31 15.97 31.03
C ASN A 272 -23.80 15.15 32.23
N VAL A 273 -23.32 13.92 32.41
CA VAL A 273 -23.63 13.07 33.58
C VAL A 273 -22.60 13.27 34.69
N GLU A 274 -21.41 13.77 34.35
CA GLU A 274 -20.31 14.05 35.29
C GLU A 274 -20.23 15.55 35.70
N SER A 275 -21.17 16.39 35.27
CA SER A 275 -21.31 17.82 35.62
C SER A 275 -22.57 18.07 36.45
#